data_AF-A0A7K2AIP1-F1
#
_entry.id   AF-A0A7K2AIP1-F1
#
_cell.length_a   1.000
_cell.length_b   1.000
_cell.length_c   1.000
_cell.angle_alpha   90.00
_cell.angle_beta   90.00
_cell.angle_gamma   90.00
#
_symmetry.space_group_name_H-M   'P 1'
#
loop_
_entity.id
_entity.type
_entity.pdbx_description
1 polymer ?
#
loop_
_entity_poly.entity_id
_entity_poly.type
_entity_poly.pdbx_seq_one_letter_code
_entity_poly.pdbx_strand_id
1 'polypeptide(L)'
;MTVIAQPTPNPNAMKFTVGSKVGGPATFRKGDAVEHPLAVAILATEGVASVFWTADFVTVSKAPGADWATIQPAVESILRSRFETE
;
A
#
# COMPACT_ATOMS: atom_id res chain seq x y z
N MET A 1 -2.34 16.57 0.21
CA MET A 1 -2.18 15.71 1.42
C MET A 1 -0.81 15.04 1.41
N THR A 2 -0.20 14.81 2.58
CA THR A 2 1.14 14.22 2.70
C THR A 2 1.03 12.72 2.99
N VAL A 3 1.52 11.87 2.09
CA VAL A 3 1.72 10.44 2.35
C VAL A 3 3.06 10.27 3.06
N ILE A 4 3.07 9.59 4.22
CA ILE A 4 4.29 9.35 5.00
C ILE A 4 4.63 7.86 4.95
N ALA A 5 5.70 7.51 4.25
CA ALA A 5 6.27 6.17 4.30
C ALA A 5 7.14 6.00 5.57
N GLN A 6 6.92 4.92 6.30
CA GLN A 6 7.63 4.55 7.50
C GLN A 6 8.10 3.08 7.39
N PRO A 7 9.39 2.80 7.64
CA PRO A 7 9.85 1.42 7.71
C PRO A 7 9.21 0.70 8.89
N THR A 8 9.03 -0.61 8.75
CA THR A 8 8.60 -1.48 9.84
C THR A 8 9.76 -2.39 10.28
N PRO A 9 9.71 -3.03 11.46
CA PRO A 9 10.70 -4.04 11.83
C PRO A 9 10.79 -5.21 10.84
N ASN A 10 9.75 -5.42 10.02
CA ASN A 10 9.78 -6.39 8.94
C ASN A 10 10.39 -5.74 7.67
N PRO A 11 11.56 -6.18 7.19
CA PRO A 11 12.20 -5.59 6.00
C PRO A 11 11.36 -5.79 4.72
N ASN A 12 10.42 -6.73 4.74
CA ASN A 12 9.50 -6.99 3.63
C ASN A 12 8.20 -6.19 3.73
N ALA A 13 8.02 -5.35 4.77
CA ALA A 13 6.82 -4.54 4.92
C ALA A 13 7.15 -3.06 5.19
N MET A 14 6.38 -2.18 4.55
CA MET A 14 6.48 -0.74 4.70
C MET A 14 5.09 -0.17 5.00
N LYS A 15 5.02 0.74 5.97
CA LYS A 15 3.80 1.42 6.37
C LYS A 15 3.70 2.77 5.67
N PHE A 16 2.54 3.09 5.14
CA PHE A 16 2.21 4.35 4.48
C PHE A 16 1.03 4.98 5.22
N THR A 17 1.25 6.10 5.89
CA THR A 17 0.20 6.85 6.58
C THR A 17 -0.31 7.93 5.65
N VAL A 18 -1.61 7.94 5.38
CA VAL A 18 -2.24 8.91 4.44
C VAL A 18 -2.99 10.03 5.17
N GLY A 19 -3.21 9.92 6.49
CA GLY A 19 -3.89 10.93 7.30
C GLY A 19 -5.40 11.03 7.10
N SER A 20 -5.96 10.23 6.18
CA SER A 20 -7.40 10.09 5.94
C SER A 20 -7.83 8.65 6.13
N LYS A 21 -9.13 8.45 6.39
CA LYS A 21 -9.68 7.13 6.65
C LYS A 21 -9.65 6.28 5.37
N VAL A 22 -8.76 5.30 5.32
CA VAL A 22 -8.67 4.31 4.24
C VAL A 22 -9.83 3.32 4.28
N GLY A 23 -10.36 3.05 5.47
CA GLY A 23 -11.47 2.14 5.68
C GLY A 23 -11.32 1.31 6.95
N GLY A 24 -12.03 0.17 7.00
CA GLY A 24 -11.85 -0.83 8.04
C GLY A 24 -10.60 -1.68 7.84
N PRO A 25 -10.18 -2.45 8.86
CA PRO A 25 -9.07 -3.38 8.75
C PRO A 25 -9.35 -4.42 7.67
N ALA A 26 -8.53 -4.43 6.62
CA ALA A 26 -8.66 -5.39 5.52
C ALA A 26 -7.28 -5.78 4.99
N THR A 27 -7.16 -7.04 4.58
CA THR A 27 -5.94 -7.61 3.97
C THR A 27 -6.29 -8.11 2.58
N PHE A 28 -5.47 -7.76 1.61
CA PHE A 28 -5.59 -8.20 0.22
C PHE A 28 -4.26 -8.81 -0.21
N ARG A 29 -4.30 -9.98 -0.84
CA ARG A 29 -3.12 -10.66 -1.37
C ARG A 29 -3.17 -10.72 -2.87
N LYS A 30 -2.01 -10.72 -3.50
CA LYS A 30 -1.90 -10.91 -4.94
C LYS A 30 -2.39 -12.32 -5.29
N GLY A 31 -3.39 -12.41 -6.16
CA GLY A 31 -4.03 -13.66 -6.58
C GLY A 31 -5.40 -13.92 -5.94
N ASP A 32 -5.79 -13.18 -4.91
CA ASP A 32 -7.15 -13.24 -4.35
C ASP A 32 -8.13 -12.43 -5.22
N ALA A 33 -9.43 -12.74 -5.12
CA ALA A 33 -10.49 -11.89 -5.66
C ALA A 33 -10.57 -10.60 -4.83
N VAL A 34 -10.06 -9.50 -5.37
CA VAL A 34 -9.99 -8.19 -4.69
C VAL A 34 -10.95 -7.22 -5.37
N GLU A 35 -11.99 -6.80 -4.64
CA GLU A 35 -12.99 -5.87 -5.16
C GLU A 35 -12.66 -4.39 -4.89
N HIS A 36 -11.67 -4.11 -4.04
CA HIS A 36 -11.34 -2.74 -3.65
C HIS A 36 -10.40 -2.08 -4.67
N PRO A 37 -10.80 -0.99 -5.38
CA PRO A 37 -10.01 -0.41 -6.47
C PRO A 37 -8.59 0.00 -6.07
N LEU A 38 -8.44 0.57 -4.86
CA LEU A 38 -7.13 0.93 -4.31
C LEU A 38 -6.23 -0.28 -4.08
N ALA A 39 -6.77 -1.40 -3.57
CA ALA A 39 -5.97 -2.61 -3.36
C ALA A 39 -5.55 -3.20 -4.70
N VAL A 40 -6.46 -3.23 -5.68
CA VAL A 40 -6.14 -3.69 -7.03
C VAL A 40 -4.98 -2.88 -7.61
N ALA A 41 -5.04 -1.55 -7.52
CA ALA A 41 -3.97 -0.68 -8.01
C ALA A 41 -2.63 -0.94 -7.30
N ILE A 42 -2.62 -1.07 -5.97
CA ILE A 42 -1.40 -1.35 -5.20
C ILE A 42 -0.85 -2.74 -5.54
N LEU A 43 -1.69 -3.77 -5.59
CA LEU A 43 -1.29 -5.15 -5.90
C LEU A 43 -0.82 -5.33 -7.36
N ALA A 44 -1.27 -4.47 -8.27
CA ALA A 44 -0.78 -4.39 -9.64
C ALA A 44 0.67 -3.89 -9.71
N THR A 45 1.19 -3.24 -8.66
CA THR A 45 2.60 -2.85 -8.59
C THR A 45 3.49 -4.09 -8.58
N GLU A 46 4.49 -4.10 -9.47
CA GLU A 46 5.43 -5.20 -9.57
C GLU A 46 6.23 -5.35 -8.27
N GLY A 47 6.40 -6.59 -7.81
CA GLY A 47 7.06 -6.87 -6.54
C GLY A 47 6.20 -6.68 -5.29
N VAL A 48 4.92 -6.28 -5.38
CA VAL A 48 3.99 -6.31 -4.24
C VAL A 48 3.37 -7.69 -4.08
N ALA A 49 3.36 -8.21 -2.85
CA ALA A 49 2.77 -9.51 -2.51
C ALA A 49 1.42 -9.38 -1.79
N SER A 50 1.30 -8.41 -0.88
CA SER A 50 0.06 -8.16 -0.16
C SER A 50 -0.04 -6.72 0.29
N VAL A 51 -1.26 -6.25 0.51
CA VAL A 51 -1.56 -4.96 1.13
C VAL A 51 -2.51 -5.17 2.29
N PHE A 52 -2.20 -4.55 3.41
CA PHE A 52 -3.05 -4.45 4.58
C PHE A 52 -3.33 -2.98 4.82
N TRP A 53 -4.53 -2.62 5.23
CA TRP A 53 -4.79 -1.28 5.71
C TRP A 53 -5.76 -1.30 6.87
N THR A 54 -5.71 -0.26 7.69
CA THR A 54 -6.66 -0.05 8.77
C THR A 54 -6.66 1.43 9.16
N ALA A 55 -7.82 1.93 9.57
CA ALA A 55 -8.03 3.31 10.00
C ALA A 55 -7.48 4.34 9.00
N ASP A 56 -6.25 4.83 9.20
CA ASP A 56 -5.59 5.91 8.47
C ASP A 56 -4.25 5.51 7.82
N PHE A 57 -3.90 4.22 7.83
CA PHE A 57 -2.64 3.74 7.26
C PHE A 57 -2.77 2.46 6.44
N VAL A 58 -1.82 2.30 5.52
CA VAL A 58 -1.69 1.18 4.59
C VAL A 58 -0.31 0.55 4.77
N THR A 59 -0.25 -0.72 5.10
CA THR A 59 0.98 -1.51 5.09
C THR A 59 1.06 -2.32 3.80
N VAL A 60 2.12 -2.12 3.02
CA VAL A 60 2.41 -2.93 1.84
C VAL A 60 3.50 -3.93 2.19
N SER A 61 3.31 -5.17 1.76
CA SER A 61 4.33 -6.22 1.84
C SER A 61 4.85 -6.52 0.44
N LYS A 62 6.17 -6.50 0.28
CA LYS A 62 6.84 -6.86 -0.97
C LYS A 62 7.11 -8.37 -1.07
N ALA A 63 7.23 -8.85 -2.29
CA ALA A 63 7.68 -10.19 -2.60
C ALA A 63 9.19 -10.36 -2.32
N PRO A 64 9.66 -11.60 -2.07
CA PRO A 64 11.09 -11.89 -1.97
C PRO A 64 11.83 -11.43 -3.24
N GLY A 65 12.98 -10.76 -3.06
CA GLY A 65 13.78 -10.26 -4.19
C GLY A 65 13.31 -8.94 -4.81
N ALA A 66 12.15 -8.41 -4.42
CA ALA A 66 11.69 -7.11 -4.88
C ALA A 66 12.38 -5.94 -4.15
N ASP A 67 12.47 -4.79 -4.82
CA ASP A 67 13.15 -3.59 -4.34
C ASP A 67 12.14 -2.49 -3.93
N TRP A 68 12.36 -1.90 -2.75
CA TRP A 68 11.57 -0.75 -2.28
C TRP A 68 11.84 0.50 -3.11
N ALA A 69 13.00 0.62 -3.77
CA ALA A 69 13.31 1.77 -4.63
C ALA A 69 12.31 1.93 -5.79
N THR A 70 11.68 0.84 -6.24
CA THR A 70 10.65 0.88 -7.28
C THR A 70 9.23 0.84 -6.70
N ILE A 71 9.02 0.05 -5.64
CA ILE A 71 7.70 -0.11 -5.03
C ILE A 71 7.25 1.15 -4.30
N GLN A 72 8.13 1.76 -3.50
CA GLN A 72 7.77 2.92 -2.67
C GLN A 72 7.23 4.10 -3.51
N PRO A 73 7.91 4.61 -4.55
CA PRO A 73 7.38 5.73 -5.32
C PRO A 73 6.09 5.38 -6.07
N ALA A 74 5.92 4.14 -6.52
CA ALA A 74 4.71 3.68 -7.18
C ALA A 74 3.50 3.67 -6.21
N VAL A 75 3.68 3.10 -5.03
CA VAL A 75 2.64 3.05 -3.98
C VAL A 75 2.29 4.45 -3.49
N GLU A 76 3.28 5.33 -3.27
CA GLU A 76 3.04 6.71 -2.87
C GLU A 76 2.22 7.48 -3.92
N SER A 77 2.51 7.28 -5.21
CA SER A 77 1.75 7.89 -6.31
C SER A 77 0.29 7.43 -6.33
N ILE A 78 0.04 6.13 -6.17
CA ILE A 78 -1.31 5.55 -6.11
C ILE A 78 -2.09 6.09 -4.91
N LEU A 79 -1.48 6.10 -3.73
CA LEU A 79 -2.11 6.62 -2.51
C LEU A 79 -2.39 8.11 -2.64
N ARG A 80 -1.44 8.90 -3.14
CA ARG A 80 -1.64 10.34 -3.36
C ARG A 80 -2.78 10.57 -4.35
N SER A 81 -2.80 9.90 -5.50
CA SER A 81 -3.88 10.05 -6.47
C SER A 81 -5.27 9.73 -5.86
N ARG A 82 -5.36 8.69 -5.02
CA ARG A 82 -6.64 8.32 -4.39
C ARG A 82 -7.10 9.30 -3.29
N PHE A 83 -6.17 9.92 -2.57
CA PHE A 83 -6.45 10.77 -1.40
C PHE A 83 -6.21 12.27 -1.62
N GLU A 84 -5.66 12.69 -2.76
CA GLU A 84 -5.49 14.10 -3.15
C GLU A 84 -6.72 14.69 -3.84
N THR A 85 -7.76 13.87 -4.11
CA THR A 85 -8.99 14.30 -4.79
C THR A 85 -10.09 14.78 -3.81
N GLU A 86 -9.75 15.26 -2.61
CA GLU A 86 -10.69 15.94 -1.70
C GLU A 86 -10.19 17.32 -1.26
#